data_AF-A0A658NNS3-F1
#
_entry.id   AF-A0A658NNS3-F1
#
_cell.length_a   1.000
_cell.length_b   1.000
_cell.length_c   1.000
_cell.angle_alpha   90.00
_cell.angle_beta   90.00
_cell.angle_gamma   90.00
#
_symmetry.space_group_name_H-M   'P 1'
#
loop_
_entity.id
_entity.type
_entity.pdbx_description
1 polymer ?
#
loop_
_entity_poly.entity_id
_entity_poly.type
_entity_poly.pdbx_seq_one_letter_code
_entity_poly.pdbx_strand_id
1 'polypeptide(L)' 'DQLVLLSMGARVVSEQEEPHLYEILTRLCAIAGITRPRIAIVDKSIPNAFATGRNAKNSVIAVTTGLKSMLSQEELEAVL' A
#
# COMPACT_ATOMS: atom_id res chain seq x y z
N ASP A 1 4.40 8.82 -12.24
CA ASP A 1 3.78 8.02 -11.16
C ASP A 1 4.63 7.94 -9.90
N GLN A 2 5.96 7.76 -9.98
CA GLN A 2 6.83 8.00 -8.80
C GLN A 2 6.79 9.44 -8.27
N LEU A 3 6.49 10.42 -9.13
CA LEU A 3 6.47 11.84 -8.75
C LEU A 3 5.40 12.17 -7.68
N VAL A 4 4.22 11.54 -7.77
CA VAL A 4 3.12 11.76 -6.81
C VAL A 4 3.50 11.18 -5.45
N LEU A 5 4.04 9.96 -5.43
CA LEU A 5 4.55 9.31 -4.22
C LEU A 5 5.65 10.13 -3.54
N LEU A 6 6.64 10.59 -4.31
CA LEU A 6 7.75 11.40 -3.81
C LEU A 6 7.28 12.76 -3.28
N SER A 7 6.33 13.43 -3.97
CA SER A 7 5.76 14.70 -3.49
C SER A 7 4.96 14.56 -2.19
N MET A 8 4.43 13.37 -1.91
CA MET A 8 3.64 13.10 -0.71
C MET A 8 4.50 12.59 0.46
N GLY A 9 5.80 12.40 0.26
CA GLY A 9 6.70 11.82 1.27
C GLY A 9 6.50 10.31 1.46
N ALA A 10 6.05 9.60 0.43
CA ALA A 10 5.84 8.17 0.50
C ALA A 10 7.16 7.41 0.57
N ARG A 11 7.31 6.56 1.59
CA ARG A 11 8.47 5.70 1.79
C ARG A 11 8.11 4.27 1.44
N VAL A 12 8.79 3.68 0.46
CA VAL A 12 8.65 2.25 0.16
C VAL A 12 9.16 1.46 1.36
N VAL A 13 8.34 0.54 1.84
CA VAL A 13 8.63 -0.32 2.99
C VAL A 13 8.96 -1.73 2.52
N SER A 14 9.74 -2.46 3.31
CA SER A 14 9.96 -3.88 3.09
C SER A 14 8.92 -4.74 3.82
N GLU A 15 8.89 -6.04 3.48
CA GLU A 15 8.04 -7.03 4.14
C GLU A 15 8.36 -7.19 5.64
N GLN A 16 9.62 -6.96 6.03
CA GLN A 16 10.01 -6.99 7.44
C GLN A 16 9.48 -5.78 8.21
N GLU A 17 9.33 -4.63 7.54
CA GLU A 17 8.80 -3.42 8.17
C GLU A 17 7.28 -3.46 8.31
N GLU A 18 6.58 -4.04 7.33
CA GLU A 18 5.12 -4.08 7.28
C GLU A 18 4.59 -5.49 6.92
N PRO A 19 4.85 -6.52 7.75
CA PRO A 19 4.55 -7.90 7.43
C PRO A 19 3.05 -8.14 7.19
N HIS A 20 2.18 -7.51 7.99
CA HIS A 20 0.73 -7.68 7.87
C HIS A 20 0.18 -7.10 6.55
N LEU A 21 0.65 -5.93 6.11
CA LEU A 21 0.24 -5.35 4.83
C LEU A 21 0.72 -6.22 3.65
N TYR A 22 1.94 -6.75 3.77
CA TYR A 22 2.50 -7.66 2.78
C TYR A 22 1.71 -8.97 2.70
N GLU A 23 1.26 -9.52 3.82
CA GLU A 23 0.43 -10.73 3.87
C GLU A 23 -0.92 -10.50 3.16
N ILE A 24 -1.64 -9.42 3.52
CA ILE A 24 -2.92 -9.06 2.90
C ILE A 24 -2.76 -8.95 1.38
N LEU A 25 -1.82 -8.11 0.92
CA LEU A 25 -1.63 -7.91 -0.52
C LEU A 25 -1.14 -9.18 -1.23
N THR A 26 -0.35 -10.02 -0.57
CA THR A 26 0.07 -11.30 -1.14
C THR A 26 -1.13 -12.19 -1.40
N ARG A 27 -2.04 -12.31 -0.43
CA ARG A 27 -3.27 -13.10 -0.60
C ARG A 27 -4.18 -12.50 -1.66
N LEU A 28 -4.44 -11.20 -1.62
CA LEU A 28 -5.30 -10.52 -2.59
C LEU A 28 -4.75 -10.65 -4.02
N CYS A 29 -3.45 -10.45 -4.22
CA CYS A 29 -2.82 -10.60 -5.52
C CYS A 29 -2.83 -12.05 -6.03
N ALA A 30 -2.70 -13.03 -5.12
CA ALA A 30 -2.80 -14.45 -5.48
C ALA A 30 -4.21 -14.81 -5.95
N ILE A 31 -5.25 -14.30 -5.28
CA ILE A 31 -6.66 -14.49 -5.69
C ILE A 31 -6.93 -13.83 -7.03
N ALA A 32 -6.44 -12.59 -7.22
CA ALA A 32 -6.64 -11.83 -8.45
C ALA A 32 -5.73 -12.29 -9.62
N GLY A 33 -4.75 -13.16 -9.38
CA GLY A 33 -3.81 -13.61 -10.40
C GLY A 33 -2.88 -12.50 -10.92
N ILE A 34 -2.58 -11.49 -10.11
CA ILE A 34 -1.76 -10.33 -10.49
C ILE A 34 -0.40 -10.30 -9.77
N THR A 35 0.54 -9.57 -10.35
CA THR A 35 1.84 -9.33 -9.69
C THR A 35 1.64 -8.39 -8.50
N ARG A 36 2.24 -8.75 -7.36
CA ARG A 36 2.19 -7.94 -6.14
C ARG A 36 2.81 -6.56 -6.36
N PRO A 37 2.10 -5.46 -6.07
CA PRO A 37 2.67 -4.11 -6.12
C PRO A 37 3.68 -3.91 -4.98
N ARG A 38 4.51 -2.88 -5.09
CA ARG A 38 5.31 -2.40 -3.95
C ARG A 38 4.41 -1.67 -2.96
N ILE A 39 4.76 -1.70 -1.67
CA ILE A 39 4.03 -0.97 -0.64
C ILE A 39 4.82 0.26 -0.25
N ALA A 40 4.12 1.39 -0.10
CA ALA A 40 4.68 2.61 0.46
C ALA A 40 3.82 3.11 1.62
N ILE A 41 4.47 3.66 2.64
CA ILE A 41 3.82 4.34 3.75
C ILE A 41 4.05 5.84 3.63
N VAL A 42 2.96 6.60 3.78
CA VAL A 42 2.98 8.06 3.81
C VAL A 42 2.74 8.49 5.26
N ASP A 43 3.69 9.22 5.83
CA ASP A 43 3.54 9.71 7.20
C ASP A 43 2.61 10.94 7.27
N LYS A 44 1.30 10.68 7.26
CA LYS A 44 0.24 11.67 7.35
C LYS A 44 -0.90 11.14 8.20
N SER A 45 -1.38 11.97 9.12
CA SER A 45 -2.51 11.64 10.00
C SER A 45 -3.86 11.58 9.28
N ILE A 46 -3.98 12.20 8.10
CA ILE A 46 -5.21 12.17 7.31
C ILE A 46 -5.36 10.78 6.68
N PRO A 47 -6.45 10.04 6.97
CA PRO A 47 -6.68 8.70 6.41
C PRO A 47 -6.80 8.74 4.89
N ASN A 48 -5.93 7.99 4.19
CA ASN A 48 -5.99 7.83 2.75
C ASN A 48 -5.20 6.60 2.28
N ALA A 49 -5.59 6.03 1.15
CA ALA A 49 -4.82 5.03 0.40
C ALA A 49 -4.98 5.28 -1.10
N PHE A 50 -3.92 5.04 -1.88
CA PHE A 50 -3.98 5.16 -3.33
C PHE A 50 -3.02 4.20 -4.02
N ALA A 51 -3.45 3.67 -5.17
CA ALA A 51 -2.65 2.83 -6.04
C ALA A 51 -2.17 3.63 -7.26
N THR A 52 -0.91 3.46 -7.64
CA THR A 52 -0.32 4.12 -8.82
C THR A 52 0.69 3.22 -9.51
N GLY A 53 0.89 3.39 -10.81
CA GLY A 53 1.88 2.66 -11.58
C GLY A 53 1.47 2.46 -13.03
N ARG A 54 2.46 2.57 -13.92
CA ARG A 54 2.25 2.48 -15.37
C ARG A 54 1.97 1.07 -15.88
N ASN A 55 2.32 0.04 -15.11
CA ASN A 55 2.10 -1.37 -15.43
C ASN A 55 2.21 -2.23 -14.17
N ALA A 56 1.78 -3.49 -14.25
CA ALA A 56 1.76 -4.43 -13.12
C ALA A 56 3.14 -4.69 -12.47
N LYS A 57 4.24 -4.49 -13.21
CA LYS A 57 5.62 -4.62 -12.67
C LYS A 57 6.08 -3.37 -11.92
N ASN A 58 5.46 -2.23 -12.17
CA ASN A 58 5.83 -0.92 -11.61
C ASN A 58 4.68 -0.31 -10.79
N SER A 59 3.75 -1.13 -10.31
CA SER A 59 2.66 -0.72 -9.43
C SER A 59 3.16 -0.53 -7.99
N VAL A 60 2.56 0.46 -7.33
CA VAL A 60 2.81 0.84 -5.94
C VAL A 60 1.48 1.17 -5.29
N ILE A 61 1.24 0.63 -4.10
CA ILE A 61 0.14 1.01 -3.22
C ILE A 61 0.74 1.85 -2.10
N ALA A 62 0.18 3.04 -1.88
CA ALA A 62 0.55 3.91 -0.79
C ALA A 62 -0.58 4.01 0.23
N VAL A 63 -0.22 3.86 1.51
CA VAL A 63 -1.16 3.93 2.63
C VAL A 63 -0.66 4.97 3.62
N THR A 64 -1.54 5.83 4.14
CA THR A 64 -1.15 6.79 5.18
C THR A 64 -1.12 6.15 6.57
N THR A 65 -0.25 6.66 7.45
CA THR A 65 -0.21 6.25 8.86
C THR A 65 -1.56 6.46 9.56
N GLY A 66 -2.28 7.54 9.21
CA GLY A 66 -3.63 7.80 9.68
C GLY A 66 -4.64 6.71 9.33
N LEU A 67 -4.62 6.20 8.09
CA LEU A 67 -5.53 5.12 7.69
C LEU A 67 -5.22 3.83 8.46
N LYS A 68 -3.94 3.47 8.55
CA LYS A 68 -3.50 2.28 9.29
C LYS A 68 -3.87 2.32 10.78
N SER A 69 -3.82 3.49 11.40
CA SER A 69 -4.18 3.64 12.81
C SER A 69 -5.70 3.63 13.05
N MET A 70 -6.48 3.94 12.03
CA MET A 70 -7.93 4.10 12.14
C MET A 70 -8.69 2.81 11.82
N LEU A 71 -8.20 2.01 10.87
CA LEU A 71 -8.87 0.81 10.40
C LEU A 71 -8.33 -0.45 11.07
N SER A 72 -9.23 -1.39 11.33
CA SER A 72 -8.87 -2.77 11.63
C SER A 72 -8.23 -3.46 10.42
N GLN A 73 -7.64 -4.64 10.62
CA GLN A 73 -7.02 -5.41 9.55
C GLN A 73 -8.01 -5.78 8.42
N GLU A 74 -9.24 -6.14 8.80
CA GLU A 74 -10.32 -6.52 7.87
C GLU A 74 -10.81 -5.32 7.06
N GLU A 75 -10.99 -4.16 7.71
CA GLU A 75 -11.38 -2.92 7.03
C GLU A 75 -10.27 -2.41 6.11
N LEU A 76 -9.01 -2.55 6.52
CA LEU A 76 -7.87 -2.19 5.70
C LEU A 76 -7.76 -3.08 4.46
N GLU A 77 -8.02 -4.38 4.61
CA GLU A 77 -8.12 -5.28 3.46
C GLU A 77 -9.25 -4.89 2.51
N ALA A 78 -10.41 -4.48 3.02
CA ALA A 78 -11.52 -4.05 2.15
C ALA A 78 -11.20 -2.79 1.33
N VAL A 79 -10.24 -1.97 1.77
CA VAL A 79 -9.76 -0.78 1.05
C VAL A 79 -8.69 -1.12 0.01
N LEU A 80 -7.93 -2.20 0.21
CA LEU A 80 -6.76 -2.59 -0.59
C LEU A 80 -7.11 -3.55 -1.73
#